data_AF-A0A7Z9T9L4-F1
#
_entry.id   AF-A0A7Z9T9L4-F1
#
_cell.length_a   1.000
_cell.length_b   1.000
_cell.length_c   1.000
_cell.angle_alpha   90.00
_cell.angle_beta   90.00
_cell.angle_gamma   90.00
#
_symmetry.space_group_name_H-M   'P 1'
#
loop_
_entity.id
_entity.type
_entity.pdbx_description
1 polymer ?
#
loop_
_entity_poly.entity_id
_entity_poly.type
_entity_poly.pdbx_seq_one_letter_code
_entity_poly.pdbx_strand_id
1 'polypeptide(L)' 'MGQTQWLDVGCATGDFMTVAKECVDTVVGIEVSSFASSQARKRGLANVIEADFLEVNL' A
#
# COMPACT_ATOMS: atom_id res chain seq x y z
N MET A 1 -4.43 -23.12 -1.46
CA MET A 1 -4.49 -22.19 -0.30
C MET A 1 -4.42 -20.80 -0.88
N GLY A 2 -5.43 -19.96 -0.63
CA GLY A 2 -5.53 -18.65 -1.28
C GLY A 2 -4.41 -17.72 -0.81
N GLN A 3 -3.91 -16.89 -1.71
CA GLN A 3 -2.94 -15.85 -1.39
C GLN A 3 -3.60 -14.87 -0.41
N THR A 4 -2.93 -14.60 0.71
CA THR A 4 -3.47 -13.73 1.75
C THR A 4 -3.09 -12.30 1.38
N GLN A 5 -4.07 -11.39 1.29
CA GLN A 5 -3.85 -9.99 0.91
C GLN A 5 -4.39 -9.05 1.99
N TRP A 6 -3.58 -8.07 2.39
CA TRP A 6 -4.00 -6.99 3.28
C TRP A 6 -4.08 -5.66 2.54
N LEU A 7 -4.96 -4.78 3.03
CA LEU A 7 -5.14 -3.41 2.55
C LEU A 7 -4.70 -2.43 3.64
N ASP A 8 -3.81 -1.50 3.29
CA ASP A 8 -3.33 -0.41 4.12
C ASP A 8 -3.90 0.92 3.60
N VAL A 9 -4.97 1.40 4.22
CA VAL A 9 -5.64 2.65 3.84
C VAL A 9 -4.97 3.83 4.53
N GLY A 10 -4.45 4.78 3.76
CA GLY A 10 -3.61 5.87 4.27
C GLY A 10 -2.18 5.39 4.52
N CYS A 11 -1.60 4.65 3.57
CA CYS A 11 -0.32 3.97 3.77
C CYS A 11 0.88 4.94 3.89
N ALA A 12 0.69 6.24 3.64
CA ALA A 12 1.71 7.27 3.71
C ALA A 12 2.98 6.88 2.92
N THR A 13 4.15 6.89 3.57
CA THR A 13 5.43 6.49 2.96
C THR A 13 5.67 4.97 3.02
N GLY A 14 4.72 4.19 3.53
CA GLY A 14 4.71 2.72 3.47
C GLY A 14 5.46 1.98 4.58
N ASP A 15 5.56 2.55 5.78
CA ASP A 15 6.23 1.90 6.92
C ASP A 15 5.51 0.62 7.36
N PHE A 16 4.18 0.66 7.50
CA PHE A 16 3.40 -0.54 7.82
C PHE A 16 3.50 -1.60 6.73
N MET A 17 3.36 -1.20 5.46
CA MET A 17 3.54 -2.11 4.32
C MET A 17 4.91 -2.81 4.33
N THR A 18 5.96 -2.14 4.81
CA THR A 18 7.31 -2.71 4.87
C THR A 18 7.39 -3.88 5.85
N VAL A 19 6.84 -3.69 7.05
CA VAL A 19 6.87 -4.73 8.10
C VAL A 19 5.84 -5.82 7.88
N ALA A 20 4.66 -5.50 7.33
CA ALA A 20 3.59 -6.45 7.13
C ALA A 20 3.92 -7.57 6.12
N LYS A 21 4.86 -7.32 5.18
CA LYS A 21 5.33 -8.34 4.20
C LYS A 21 5.90 -9.61 4.84
N GLU A 22 6.27 -9.57 6.13
CA GLU A 22 6.71 -10.76 6.87
C GLU A 22 5.54 -11.68 7.29
N CYS A 23 4.30 -11.18 7.25
CA CYS A 23 3.11 -11.88 7.73
C CYS A 23 2.09 -12.21 6.63
N VAL A 24 2.15 -11.55 5.48
CA VAL A 24 1.15 -11.65 4.41
C VAL A 24 1.84 -11.68 3.05
N ASP A 25 1.26 -12.43 2.11
CA ASP A 25 1.83 -12.57 0.76
C ASP A 25 1.84 -11.24 0.00
N THR A 26 0.85 -10.38 0.26
CA THR A 26 0.68 -9.10 -0.44
C THR A 26 0.06 -8.05 0.46
N VAL A 27 0.62 -6.85 0.43
CA VAL A 27 0.01 -5.62 0.99
C VAL A 27 -0.23 -4.67 -0.17
N VAL A 28 -1.46 -4.16 -0.28
CA VAL A 28 -1.83 -3.06 -1.17
C VAL A 28 -2.00 -1.81 -0.31
N GLY A 29 -1.35 -0.72 -0.67
CA GLY A 29 -1.49 0.58 -0.01
C GLY A 29 -2.35 1.52 -0.83
N ILE A 30 -3.25 2.27 -0.18
CA ILE A 30 -3.93 3.43 -0.79
C ILE A 30 -3.43 4.68 -0.08
N GLU A 31 -3.03 5.68 -0.87
CA GLU A 31 -2.55 6.97 -0.34
C GLU A 31 -3.03 8.13 -1.24
N VAL A 32 -3.62 9.16 -0.65
CA VAL A 32 -4.15 10.31 -1.41
C VAL A 32 -3.06 11.32 -1.78
N SER A 33 -1.98 11.41 -1.00
CA SER A 33 -0.87 12.33 -1.22
C SER A 33 0.10 11.81 -2.29
N SER A 34 0.18 12.52 -3.41
CA SER A 34 1.17 12.26 -4.47
C SER A 34 2.61 12.29 -4.00
N PHE A 35 2.90 13.11 -2.98
CA PHE A 35 4.21 13.12 -2.36
C PHE A 35 4.47 11.81 -1.63
N ALA A 36 3.58 11.41 -0.72
CA ALA A 36 3.78 10.23 0.12
C ALA A 36 3.79 8.93 -0.70
N SER A 37 2.86 8.80 -1.66
CA SER A 37 2.80 7.69 -2.61
C SER A 37 4.11 7.55 -3.40
N SER A 38 4.69 8.67 -3.86
CA SER A 38 5.96 8.67 -4.59
C SER A 38 7.13 8.23 -3.71
N GLN A 39 7.14 8.60 -2.43
CA GLN A 39 8.17 8.16 -1.48
C GLN A 39 8.05 6.66 -1.19
N ALA A 40 6.82 6.15 -1.01
CA ALA A 40 6.56 4.72 -0.84
C ALA A 40 7.07 3.92 -2.06
N ARG A 41 6.77 4.37 -3.27
CA ARG A 41 7.26 3.74 -4.52
C ARG A 41 8.78 3.79 -4.65
N LYS A 42 9.43 4.91 -4.27
CA LYS A 42 10.90 5.02 -4.25
C LYS A 42 11.57 4.04 -3.27
N ARG A 43 10.84 3.61 -2.22
CA ARG A 43 11.27 2.55 -1.29
C ARG A 43 11.08 1.12 -1.84
N GLY A 44 10.63 0.97 -3.09
CA GLY A 44 10.37 -0.33 -3.71
C GLY A 44 9.01 -0.93 -3.40
N LEU A 45 8.06 -0.15 -2.87
CA LEU A 45 6.69 -0.59 -2.64
C LEU A 45 5.86 -0.39 -3.91
N ALA A 46 5.76 -1.44 -4.73
CA ALA A 46 5.09 -1.38 -6.03
C ALA A 46 3.55 -1.31 -5.94
N ASN A 47 2.96 -1.87 -4.88
CA ASN A 47 1.51 -2.00 -4.73
C ASN A 47 0.90 -0.78 -4.00
N VAL A 48 1.20 0.42 -4.48
CA VAL A 48 0.67 1.68 -3.91
C VAL A 48 -0.23 2.36 -4.94
N ILE A 49 -1.50 2.53 -4.60
CA ILE A 49 -2.51 3.21 -5.39
C ILE A 49 -2.63 4.63 -4.87
N GLU A 50 -2.41 5.61 -5.76
CA GLU A 50 -2.62 7.01 -5.44
C GLU A 50 -4.06 7.40 -5.77
N ALA A 51 -4.91 7.49 -4.76
CA ALA A 51 -6.33 7.78 -4.91
C ALA A 51 -6.98 8.13 -3.55
N ASP A 52 -8.17 8.73 -3.60
CA ASP A 52 -9.09 8.69 -2.46
C ASP A 52 -9.60 7.25 -2.28
N PHE A 53 -9.54 6.72 -1.06
CA PHE A 53 -9.98 5.36 -0.76
C PHE A 53 -11.46 5.11 -1.07
N LEU A 54 -12.29 6.16 -1.10
CA LEU A 54 -13.71 6.08 -1.46
C LEU A 54 -13.93 5.84 -2.96
N GLU A 55 -12.91 6.10 -3.79
CA GLU A 55 -12.98 5.98 -5.26
C GLU A 55 -12.31 4.71 -5.78
N VAL A 56 -11.63 3.94 -4.93
CA VAL A 56 -10.93 2.73 -5.34
C VAL A 56 -11.87 1.52 -5.36
N ASN A 57 -11.82 0.75 -6.45
CA ASN A 57 -12.48 -0.56 -6.58
C ASN A 57 -11.40 -1.65 -6.69
N LEU A 58 -11.31 -2.54 -5.68
CA LEU A 58 -10.26 -3.56 -5.51
C LEU A 58 -10.80 -4.98 -5.54
#